data_AF-A0A7V5SRK3-F1
#
_entry.id   AF-A0A7V5SRK3-F1
#
_cell.length_a   1.000
_cell.length_b   1.000
_cell.length_c   1.000
_cell.angle_alpha   90.00
_cell.angle_beta   90.00
_cell.angle_gamma   90.00
#
_symmetry.space_group_name_H-M   'P 1'
#
loop_
_entity.id
_entity.type
_entity.pdbx_description
1 polymer ?
#
loop_
_entity_poly.entity_id
_entity_poly.type
_entity_poly.pdbx_seq_one_letter_code
_entity_poly.pdbx_strand_id
1 'polypeptide(L)'
;MINHFQSFLEINPFIIQSSILMPSWLSFVCIIMTSISFFVIKQKDEIFFFSGIFLFLTILIYFFYLILIHGFQNTLFGSIADISYFILCVPFLLYFLLNENRKNDEQIDTAKIL
;
A
#
# COMPACT_ATOMS: atom_id res chain seq x y z
N MET A 1 -5.87 -32.49 -21.66
CA MET A 1 -6.36 -31.10 -21.74
C MET A 1 -6.07 -30.48 -20.39
N ILE A 2 -5.07 -29.58 -20.32
CA ILE A 2 -4.76 -28.87 -19.07
C ILE A 2 -6.00 -28.09 -18.68
N ASN A 3 -6.55 -28.37 -17.50
CA ASN A 3 -7.79 -27.78 -17.04
C ASN A 3 -7.47 -26.37 -16.54
N HIS A 4 -7.44 -25.38 -17.44
CA HIS A 4 -7.04 -24.00 -17.15
C HIS A 4 -7.79 -23.37 -15.97
N PHE A 5 -9.02 -23.82 -15.71
CA PHE A 5 -9.81 -23.42 -14.55
C PHE A 5 -9.20 -23.91 -13.22
N GLN A 6 -8.69 -25.15 -13.20
CA GLN A 6 -8.00 -25.70 -12.03
C GLN A 6 -6.70 -24.94 -11.74
N SER A 7 -5.92 -24.65 -12.79
CA SER A 7 -4.71 -23.83 -12.66
C SER A 7 -5.02 -22.40 -12.20
N PHE A 8 -6.13 -21.80 -12.62
CA PHE A 8 -6.57 -20.49 -12.13
C PHE A 8 -6.96 -20.52 -10.64
N LEU A 9 -7.60 -21.61 -10.19
CA LEU A 9 -7.94 -21.78 -8.79
C LEU A 9 -6.70 -22.01 -7.91
N GLU A 10 -5.68 -22.69 -8.41
CA GLU A 10 -4.42 -22.95 -7.67
C GLU A 10 -3.46 -21.75 -7.67
N ILE A 11 -3.41 -20.99 -8.77
CA ILE A 11 -2.51 -19.83 -8.99
C ILE A 11 -3.28 -18.52 -8.78
N ASN A 12 -4.27 -18.53 -7.88
CA ASN A 12 -5.03 -17.33 -7.57
C ASN A 12 -4.11 -16.32 -6.85
N PRO A 13 -4.20 -15.00 -7.15
CA PRO A 13 -3.39 -13.97 -6.49
C PRO A 13 -3.45 -14.03 -4.96
N PHE A 14 -4.56 -14.44 -4.35
CA PHE A 14 -4.66 -14.64 -2.90
C PHE A 14 -3.85 -15.83 -2.39
N ILE A 15 -3.74 -16.91 -3.16
CA ILE A 15 -2.97 -18.11 -2.81
C ILE A 15 -1.48 -17.84 -3.01
N ILE A 16 -1.10 -17.17 -4.09
CA ILE A 16 0.28 -16.77 -4.35
C ILE A 16 0.74 -15.75 -3.30
N GLN A 17 -0.08 -14.73 -3.04
CA GLN A 17 0.22 -13.71 -2.03
C GLN A 17 0.26 -14.31 -0.62
N SER A 18 -0.56 -15.33 -0.32
CA SER A 18 -0.54 -15.98 0.98
C SER A 18 0.59 -16.98 1.20
N SER A 19 1.03 -17.63 0.13
CA SER A 19 2.13 -18.58 0.16
C SER A 19 3.51 -17.91 0.08
N ILE A 20 3.61 -16.73 -0.53
CA ILE A 20 4.89 -16.07 -0.80
C ILE A 20 5.09 -14.81 0.05
N LEU A 21 4.04 -14.02 0.33
CA LEU A 21 4.20 -12.69 0.94
C LEU A 21 3.79 -12.67 2.42
N MET A 22 2.51 -12.89 2.73
CA MET A 22 2.01 -12.88 4.11
C MET A 22 0.73 -13.72 4.26
N PRO A 23 0.41 -14.29 5.42
CA PRO A 23 -0.72 -15.19 5.59
C PRO A 23 -2.04 -14.50 5.24
N SER A 24 -2.96 -15.24 4.62
CA SER A 24 -4.21 -14.68 4.06
C SER A 24 -5.02 -13.83 5.03
N TRP A 25 -5.05 -14.22 6.31
CA TRP A 25 -5.79 -13.48 7.34
C TRP A 25 -5.27 -12.04 7.52
N LEU A 26 -3.95 -11.83 7.40
CA LEU A 26 -3.32 -10.53 7.56
C LEU A 26 -3.60 -9.64 6.34
N SER A 27 -3.65 -10.23 5.14
CA SER A 27 -4.12 -9.57 3.93
C SER A 27 -5.59 -9.15 4.04
N PHE A 28 -6.46 -10.01 4.58
CA PHE A 28 -7.87 -9.66 4.82
C PHE A 28 -8.01 -8.49 5.81
N VAL A 29 -7.21 -8.47 6.88
CA VAL A 29 -7.18 -7.34 7.82
C VAL A 29 -6.82 -6.03 7.10
N CYS A 30 -5.80 -6.04 6.24
CA CYS A 30 -5.41 -4.86 5.47
C CYS A 30 -6.52 -4.39 4.52
N ILE A 31 -7.21 -5.33 3.85
CA ILE A 31 -8.35 -5.03 2.97
C ILE A 31 -9.50 -4.41 3.76
N ILE A 32 -9.86 -4.99 4.90
CA ILE A 32 -10.94 -4.48 5.75
C ILE A 32 -10.61 -3.08 6.27
N MET A 33 -9.38 -2.86 6.75
CA MET A 33 -8.92 -1.55 7.22
C MET A 33 -9.02 -0.48 6.14
N THR A 34 -8.57 -0.79 4.92
CA THR A 34 -8.65 0.11 3.76
C THR A 34 -10.10 0.30 3.29
N SER A 35 -10.96 -0.71 3.44
CA SER A 35 -12.38 -0.58 3.10
C SER A 35 -13.12 0.32 4.10
N ILE A 36 -12.78 0.22 5.39
CA ILE A 36 -13.37 1.05 6.44
C ILE A 36 -12.95 2.52 6.29
N SER A 37 -11.73 2.79 5.81
CA SER A 37 -11.27 4.16 5.64
C SER A 37 -12.09 4.97 4.63
N PHE A 38 -12.80 4.29 3.71
CA PHE A 38 -13.75 4.95 2.82
C PHE A 38 -14.79 5.81 3.56
N PHE A 39 -15.23 5.38 4.75
CA PHE A 39 -16.20 6.13 5.55
C PHE A 39 -15.61 7.34 6.29
N VAL A 40 -14.28 7.40 6.39
CA VAL A 40 -13.57 8.47 7.10
C VAL A 40 -13.15 9.59 6.13
N ILE A 41 -12.81 9.24 4.89
CA ILE A 41 -12.31 10.17 3.87
C ILE A 41 -13.44 11.06 3.37
N LYS A 42 -13.30 12.37 3.54
CA LYS A 42 -14.33 13.35 3.15
C LYS A 42 -13.93 14.15 1.91
N GLN A 43 -12.63 14.32 1.68
CA GLN A 43 -12.12 15.11 0.56
C GLN A 43 -11.48 14.23 -0.51
N LYS A 44 -11.57 14.66 -1.77
CA LYS A 44 -10.98 13.93 -2.90
C LYS A 44 -9.45 13.86 -2.82
N ASP A 45 -8.83 14.91 -2.30
CA ASP A 45 -7.38 15.00 -2.15
C ASP A 45 -6.85 14.03 -1.08
N GLU A 46 -7.60 13.86 0.01
CA GLU A 46 -7.27 12.94 1.10
C GLU A 46 -7.19 11.48 0.59
N ILE A 47 -7.91 11.12 -0.47
CA ILE A 47 -7.86 9.77 -1.06
C ILE A 47 -6.43 9.37 -1.41
N PHE A 48 -5.65 10.26 -2.01
CA PHE A 48 -4.27 9.97 -2.41
C PHE A 48 -3.35 9.83 -1.21
N PHE A 49 -3.51 10.69 -0.19
CA PHE A 49 -2.78 10.57 1.07
C PHE A 49 -3.05 9.23 1.74
N PHE A 50 -4.32 8.91 2.00
CA PHE A 50 -4.71 7.65 2.65
C PHE A 50 -4.28 6.44 1.83
N SER A 51 -4.41 6.47 0.50
CA SER A 51 -3.93 5.39 -0.37
C SER A 51 -2.42 5.16 -0.19
N GLY A 52 -1.62 6.22 -0.18
CA GLY A 52 -0.19 6.15 0.09
C GLY A 52 0.11 5.55 1.47
N ILE A 53 -0.59 6.01 2.51
CA ILE A 53 -0.42 5.51 3.88
C ILE A 53 -0.83 4.03 4.02
N PHE A 54 -1.95 3.60 3.45
CA PHE A 54 -2.38 2.20 3.52
C PHE A 54 -1.45 1.26 2.76
N LEU A 55 -0.95 1.68 1.59
CA LEU A 55 0.10 0.95 0.87
C LEU A 55 1.36 0.81 1.72
N PHE A 56 1.85 1.92 2.28
CA PHE A 56 3.02 1.93 3.15
C PHE A 56 2.83 0.99 4.36
N LEU A 57 1.70 1.09 5.05
CA LEU A 57 1.40 0.24 6.21
C LEU A 57 1.30 -1.24 5.83
N THR A 58 0.69 -1.57 4.69
CA THR A 58 0.58 -2.95 4.22
C THR A 58 1.96 -3.55 3.95
N ILE A 59 2.84 -2.79 3.29
CA ILE A 59 4.21 -3.21 3.01
C ILE A 59 5.00 -3.32 4.33
N LEU A 60 4.81 -2.39 5.26
CA LEU A 60 5.45 -2.41 6.57
C LEU A 60 5.05 -3.66 7.38
N ILE A 61 3.75 -4.00 7.40
CA ILE A 61 3.23 -5.21 8.05
C ILE A 61 3.85 -6.47 7.43
N TYR A 62 3.93 -6.53 6.10
CA TYR A 62 4.62 -7.60 5.36
C TYR A 62 6.10 -7.73 5.79
N PHE A 63 6.82 -6.61 5.87
CA PHE A 63 8.22 -6.58 6.33
C PHE A 63 8.37 -7.08 7.77
N PHE A 64 7.55 -6.59 8.69
CA PHE A 64 7.56 -7.05 10.08
C PHE A 64 7.26 -8.55 10.19
N TYR A 65 6.28 -9.03 9.43
CA TYR A 65 5.96 -10.46 9.39
C TYR A 65 7.18 -11.30 8.97
N LEU A 66 7.88 -10.90 7.91
CA LEU A 66 9.08 -11.62 7.47
C LEU A 66 10.25 -11.50 8.45
N ILE A 67 10.41 -10.37 9.14
CA ILE A 67 11.42 -10.21 10.20
C ILE A 67 11.14 -11.17 11.36
N LEU A 68 9.87 -11.35 11.74
CA LEU A 68 9.47 -12.25 12.82
C LEU A 68 9.74 -13.73 12.48
N ILE A 69 9.64 -14.11 11.20
CA ILE A 69 9.83 -15.51 10.77
C ILE A 69 11.28 -15.82 10.41
N HIS A 70 11.93 -14.94 9.66
CA HIS A 70 13.25 -15.21 9.08
C HIS A 70 14.38 -14.48 9.80
N GLY A 71 14.07 -13.51 10.68
CA GLY A 71 15.03 -12.70 11.40
C GLY A 71 15.51 -11.48 10.60
N PHE A 72 15.80 -10.38 11.30
CA PHE A 72 16.15 -9.09 10.71
C PHE A 72 17.23 -9.15 9.62
N GLN A 73 18.34 -9.84 9.88
CA GLN A 73 19.49 -9.88 8.97
C GLN A 73 19.16 -10.63 7.68
N ASN A 74 18.48 -11.77 7.78
CA ASN A 74 18.07 -12.54 6.60
C ASN A 74 16.97 -11.81 5.81
N THR A 75 16.05 -11.12 6.49
CA THR A 75 14.98 -10.39 5.79
C THR A 75 15.51 -9.23 4.96
N LEU A 76 16.44 -8.43 5.50
CA LEU A 76 16.94 -7.23 4.82
C LEU A 76 18.15 -7.50 3.91
N PHE A 77 19.05 -8.40 4.30
CA PHE A 77 20.31 -8.64 3.58
C PHE A 77 20.33 -9.98 2.84
N GLY A 78 19.42 -10.90 3.18
CA GLY A 78 19.27 -12.20 2.52
C GLY A 78 18.25 -12.19 1.38
N SER A 79 17.79 -11.01 0.93
CA SER A 79 16.81 -10.84 -0.16
C SER A 79 15.49 -11.60 0.02
N ILE A 80 15.09 -11.87 1.26
CA ILE A 80 13.80 -12.53 1.56
C ILE A 80 12.63 -11.53 1.41
N ALA A 81 12.84 -10.26 1.76
CA ALA A 81 11.88 -9.19 1.51
C ALA A 81 12.43 -8.19 0.49
N ASP A 82 11.59 -7.74 -0.44
CA ASP A 82 11.97 -6.72 -1.41
C ASP A 82 11.62 -5.31 -0.91
N ILE A 83 12.66 -4.53 -0.59
CA ILE A 83 12.52 -3.14 -0.11
C ILE A 83 11.89 -2.24 -1.17
N SER A 84 12.02 -2.60 -2.45
CA SER A 84 11.49 -1.85 -3.58
C SER A 84 9.97 -1.74 -3.55
N TYR A 85 9.26 -2.60 -2.80
CA TYR A 85 7.82 -2.49 -2.65
C TYR A 85 7.38 -1.16 -2.04
N PHE A 86 8.19 -0.53 -1.20
CA PHE A 86 7.91 0.82 -0.67
C PHE A 86 7.81 1.89 -1.77
N ILE A 87 8.37 1.68 -2.96
CA ILE A 87 8.24 2.61 -4.08
C ILE A 87 6.77 2.75 -4.52
N LEU A 88 5.94 1.73 -4.28
CA LEU A 88 4.53 1.73 -4.67
C LEU A 88 3.69 2.80 -3.92
N CYS A 89 4.10 3.23 -2.72
CA CYS A 89 3.39 4.30 -2.01
C CYS A 89 3.81 5.72 -2.45
N VAL A 90 5.01 5.85 -3.03
CA VAL A 90 5.61 7.14 -3.43
C VAL A 90 4.73 7.95 -4.39
N PRO A 91 4.21 7.42 -5.51
CA PRO A 91 3.44 8.25 -6.45
C PRO A 91 2.19 8.86 -5.81
N PHE A 92 1.54 8.15 -4.89
CA PHE A 92 0.34 8.65 -4.20
C PHE A 92 0.68 9.77 -3.21
N LEU A 93 1.72 9.59 -2.41
CA LEU A 93 2.17 10.59 -1.44
C LEU A 93 2.72 11.84 -2.16
N LEU A 94 3.47 11.64 -3.25
CA LEU A 94 4.00 12.73 -4.06
C LEU A 94 2.88 13.52 -4.73
N TYR A 95 1.89 12.83 -5.30
CA TYR A 95 0.73 13.49 -5.91
C TYR A 95 -0.03 14.34 -4.89
N PHE A 96 -0.29 13.79 -3.70
CA PHE A 96 -0.94 14.52 -2.62
C PHE A 96 -0.16 15.80 -2.25
N LEU A 97 1.16 15.67 -2.02
CA LEU A 97 2.03 16.79 -1.65
C LEU A 97 2.05 17.89 -2.73
N LEU A 98 2.14 17.51 -4.01
CA LEU A 98 2.13 18.46 -5.12
C LEU A 98 0.80 19.20 -5.23
N ASN A 99 -0.32 18.50 -5.02
CA ASN A 99 -1.65 19.10 -5.12
C ASN A 99 -1.94 20.04 -3.93
N GLU A 100 -1.49 19.68 -2.73
CA GLU A 100 -1.60 20.52 -1.54
C GLU A 100 -0.81 21.83 -1.69
N ASN A 101 0.44 21.75 -2.19
CA ASN A 101 1.24 22.94 -2.47
C ASN A 101 0.57 23.86 -3.49
N ARG A 102 0.04 23.31 -4.58
CA ARG A 102 -0.67 24.10 -5.59
C ARG A 102 -1.88 24.85 -5.02
N LYS A 103 -2.66 24.22 -4.14
CA LYS A 103 -3.80 24.86 -3.47
C LYS A 103 -3.35 26.02 -2.57
N ASN A 104 -2.23 25.87 -1.89
CA ASN A 104 -1.67 26.91 -1.03
C ASN A 104 -1.20 28.13 -1.85
N ASP A 105 -0.56 27.90 -3.00
CA ASP A 105 -0.11 28.97 -3.90
C ASP A 105 -1.28 29.76 -4.49
N GLU A 106 -2.34 29.08 -4.95
CA GLU A 106 -3.56 29.72 -5.47
C GLU A 106 -4.25 30.59 -4.40
N GLN A 107 -4.27 30.16 -3.14
CA GLN A 107 -4.82 30.96 -2.03
C GLN A 107 -4.00 32.23 -1.75
N ILE A 108 -2.67 32.12 -1.78
CA ILE A 108 -1.75 33.25 -1.55
C ILE A 108 -1.94 34.31 -2.63
N ASP A 109 -2.06 33.92 -3.91
CA ASP A 109 -2.25 34.87 -5.00
C ASP A 109 -3.63 35.54 -4.97
N THR A 110 -4.67 34.82 -4.53
CA THR A 110 -6.01 35.40 -4.34
C THR A 110 -6.00 36.45 -3.22
N ALA A 111 -5.27 36.20 -2.12
CA ALA A 111 -5.16 37.11 -0.98
C ALA A 111 -4.38 38.39 -1.28
N LYS A 112 -3.48 38.39 -2.28
CA LYS A 112 -2.73 39.61 -2.70
C LYS A 112 -3.55 40.59 -3.54
N ILE A 113 -4.68 40.16 -4.10
CA ILE A 113 -5.53 40.97 -5.00
C ILE A 113 -6.59 41.76 -4.20
N LEU A 114 -6.83 41.39 -2.93
CA LEU A 114 -7.72 42.08 -1.99
C LEU A 114 -6.95 43.07 -1.11
#